data_AF-A0A916GDW9-F1
#
_entry.id   AF-A0A916GDW9-F1
#
_cell.length_a   1.000
_cell.length_b   1.000
_cell.length_c   1.000
_cell.angle_alpha   90.00
_cell.angle_beta   90.00
_cell.angle_gamma   90.00
#
_symmetry.space_group_name_H-M   'P 1'
#
loop_
_entity.id
_entity.type
_entity.pdbx_description
1 polymer ?
#
loop_
_entity_poly.entity_id
_entity_poly.type
_entity_poly.pdbx_seq_one_letter_code
_entity_poly.pdbx_strand_id
1 'polypeptide(L)'
;EILGWGGYWAWDPVENASFIPWLTGTAFIHSVIVTERRAMLKAWSFGLIIVTYCMTVVGTFLVRSGIIESVHAFGDTGVKLPFYFFMGVVFFGSLLLLLWRLPLLRSERKLESLVSREGVFLFNNLILLAIALVTMVITFWPVITETIYGNAGQQTFGADAYTMINAPLFLALLFLMGVGPILGWRQNSFRQIVRNFTLPTAVASLVLVGYTGYLYRHDLFKSTDSAETITVLVSHVRVLLQVLLLPVCAFTFVTVLQEFHAGALARKRSTSEGYLRAMMGVTLQNRRRYGGYIVHVGMLLVAVGMYYSSFYDIEGAVTAEPGGYAVLDDKNARESYLVYFDTEKRSPGWDVTRNLFGSDEGSLTAYRNMIRTLRKNPDKSAEQLIK
;
A
#
# COMPACT_ATOMS: atom_id res chain seq x y z
N GLU A 1 -5.81 19.24 -15.34
CA GLU A 1 -5.39 19.32 -13.92
C GLU A 1 -4.45 18.17 -13.64
N ILE A 2 -3.37 18.43 -12.91
CA ILE A 2 -2.24 17.53 -12.75
C ILE A 2 -2.62 16.44 -11.73
N LEU A 3 -3.22 15.34 -12.19
CA LEU A 3 -2.97 14.04 -11.57
C LEU A 3 -1.51 13.69 -11.89
N GLY A 4 -0.56 14.32 -11.21
CA GLY A 4 0.88 14.17 -11.49
C GLY A 4 1.46 12.86 -10.98
N TRP A 5 0.62 12.00 -10.40
CA TRP A 5 1.05 10.90 -9.57
C TRP A 5 -0.03 9.80 -9.64
N GLY A 6 -0.26 9.24 -10.82
CA GLY A 6 -1.21 8.13 -11.00
C GLY A 6 -0.79 6.92 -10.19
N GLY A 7 -1.67 6.36 -9.35
CA GLY A 7 -1.39 5.18 -8.53
C GLY A 7 -2.36 5.04 -7.34
N TYR A 8 -2.25 3.97 -6.55
CA TYR A 8 -3.16 3.71 -5.42
C TYR A 8 -2.64 4.22 -4.07
N TRP A 9 -1.34 4.51 -3.92
CA TRP A 9 -0.92 5.10 -2.65
C TRP A 9 -1.34 6.56 -2.60
N ALA A 10 -1.46 7.06 -1.38
CA ALA A 10 -1.72 8.44 -1.07
C ALA A 10 -0.54 9.35 -1.51
N TRP A 11 -0.24 9.48 -2.79
CA TRP A 11 1.03 10.10 -3.26
C TRP A 11 1.02 11.60 -3.02
N ASP A 12 -0.18 12.14 -2.89
CA ASP A 12 -0.42 13.50 -2.47
C ASP A 12 -0.23 13.66 -0.93
N PRO A 13 0.48 14.71 -0.48
CA PRO A 13 0.73 14.99 0.93
C PRO A 13 -0.51 14.99 1.83
N VAL A 14 -1.67 15.44 1.33
CA VAL A 14 -2.93 15.49 2.09
C VAL A 14 -3.53 14.09 2.26
N GLU A 15 -3.42 13.24 1.26
CA GLU A 15 -3.84 11.84 1.38
C GLU A 15 -2.95 11.11 2.40
N ASN A 16 -1.63 11.33 2.35
CA ASN A 16 -0.68 10.71 3.29
C ASN A 16 -0.93 11.16 4.73
N ALA A 17 -1.22 12.45 4.89
CA ALA A 17 -1.62 13.04 6.17
C ALA A 17 -2.84 12.33 6.78
N SER A 18 -3.81 11.94 5.95
CA SER A 18 -4.98 11.16 6.42
C SER A 18 -4.62 9.71 6.75
N PHE A 19 -3.65 9.12 6.04
CA PHE A 19 -3.29 7.71 6.15
C PHE A 19 -2.46 7.37 7.40
N ILE A 20 -1.51 8.23 7.78
CA ILE A 20 -0.59 7.99 8.91
C ILE A 20 -1.32 7.72 10.25
N PRO A 21 -2.39 8.47 10.64
CA PRO A 21 -3.19 8.16 11.82
C PRO A 21 -3.84 6.77 11.78
N TRP A 22 -4.29 6.29 10.62
CA TRP A 22 -4.87 4.95 10.50
C TRP A 22 -3.84 3.86 10.79
N LEU A 23 -2.59 4.01 10.34
CA LEU A 23 -1.51 3.06 10.60
C LEU A 23 -1.16 2.99 12.09
N THR A 24 -0.94 4.15 12.71
CA THR A 24 -0.61 4.25 14.14
C THR A 24 -1.78 3.80 15.02
N GLY A 25 -3.01 4.13 14.64
CA GLY A 25 -4.23 3.70 15.32
C GLY A 25 -4.47 2.20 15.19
N THR A 26 -4.17 1.61 14.04
CA THR A 26 -4.22 0.15 13.84
C THR A 26 -3.18 -0.54 14.72
N ALA A 27 -1.97 0.02 14.82
CA ALA A 27 -0.95 -0.48 15.75
C ALA A 27 -1.47 -0.43 17.20
N PHE A 28 -2.15 0.66 17.60
CA PHE A 28 -2.76 0.80 18.92
C PHE A 28 -3.83 -0.27 19.17
N ILE A 29 -4.75 -0.49 18.25
CA ILE A 29 -5.81 -1.52 18.39
C ILE A 29 -5.20 -2.91 18.59
N HIS A 30 -4.12 -3.21 17.88
CA HIS A 30 -3.38 -4.46 18.04
C HIS A 30 -2.65 -4.54 19.39
N SER A 31 -2.04 -3.43 19.82
CA SER A 31 -1.36 -3.35 21.11
C SER A 31 -2.31 -3.52 22.29
N VAL A 32 -3.46 -2.86 22.28
CA VAL A 32 -4.39 -2.86 23.42
C VAL A 32 -5.01 -4.25 23.65
N ILE A 33 -5.12 -5.07 22.61
CA ILE A 33 -5.50 -6.50 22.74
C ILE A 33 -4.47 -7.25 23.60
N VAL A 34 -3.18 -7.01 23.39
CA VAL A 34 -2.11 -7.62 24.20
C VAL A 34 -2.15 -7.05 25.62
N THR A 35 -2.39 -5.76 25.77
CA THR A 35 -2.54 -5.12 27.08
C THR A 35 -3.66 -5.75 27.91
N GLU A 36 -4.85 -5.90 27.35
CA GLU A 36 -5.99 -6.50 28.04
C GLU A 36 -5.79 -7.98 28.35
N ARG A 37 -5.23 -8.76 27.41
CA ARG A 37 -5.10 -10.21 27.57
C ARG A 37 -3.90 -10.63 28.41
N ARG A 38 -2.84 -9.81 28.43
CA ARG A 38 -1.52 -10.20 28.95
C ARG A 38 -0.95 -9.26 30.01
N ALA A 39 -1.57 -8.11 30.26
CA ALA A 39 -1.06 -7.05 31.14
C ALA A 39 0.36 -6.57 30.75
N MET A 40 0.66 -6.57 29.45
CA MET A 40 1.93 -6.15 28.85
C MET A 40 1.71 -4.96 27.91
N LEU A 41 2.78 -4.25 27.53
CA LEU A 41 2.73 -3.16 26.54
C LEU A 41 1.82 -1.97 26.93
N LYS A 42 1.43 -1.80 28.20
CA LYS A 42 0.61 -0.66 28.67
C LYS A 42 1.18 0.68 28.22
N ALA A 43 2.43 0.98 28.57
CA ALA A 43 3.10 2.22 28.18
C ALA A 43 3.20 2.39 26.65
N TRP A 44 3.40 1.30 25.91
CA TRP A 44 3.45 1.29 24.45
C TRP A 44 2.08 1.61 23.84
N SER A 45 0.98 1.04 24.36
CA SER A 45 -0.38 1.39 23.92
C SER A 45 -0.69 2.86 24.16
N PHE A 46 -0.32 3.42 25.32
CA PHE A 46 -0.50 4.85 25.57
C PHE A 46 0.37 5.73 24.65
N GLY A 47 1.61 5.32 24.37
CA GLY A 47 2.45 6.01 23.39
C GLY A 47 1.83 6.01 21.99
N LEU A 48 1.31 4.86 21.55
CA LEU A 48 0.68 4.73 20.24
C LEU A 48 -0.56 5.63 20.08
N ILE A 49 -1.45 5.69 21.08
CA ILE A 49 -2.65 6.54 20.97
C ILE A 49 -2.30 8.03 21.00
N ILE A 50 -1.26 8.43 21.76
CA ILE A 50 -0.72 9.79 21.74
C ILE A 50 -0.18 10.12 20.36
N VAL A 51 0.63 9.23 19.77
CA VAL A 51 1.16 9.39 18.41
C VAL A 51 0.01 9.48 17.41
N THR A 52 -0.99 8.60 17.47
CA THR A 52 -2.16 8.67 16.58
C THR A 52 -2.86 10.02 16.66
N TYR A 53 -3.12 10.54 17.86
CA TYR A 53 -3.74 11.86 18.01
C TYR A 53 -2.83 12.97 17.46
N CYS A 54 -1.53 12.96 17.79
CA CYS A 54 -0.59 13.94 17.24
C CYS A 54 -0.58 13.92 15.71
N MET A 55 -0.61 12.74 15.09
CA MET A 55 -0.66 12.60 13.64
C MET A 55 -1.97 13.14 13.04
N THR A 56 -3.11 13.05 13.73
CA THR A 56 -4.35 13.70 13.25
C THR A 56 -4.24 15.23 13.23
N VAL A 57 -3.56 15.81 14.24
CA VAL A 57 -3.31 17.25 14.30
C VAL A 57 -2.33 17.68 13.22
N VAL A 58 -1.25 16.92 13.02
CA VAL A 58 -0.29 17.13 11.92
C VAL A 58 -0.99 17.07 10.57
N GLY A 59 -1.90 16.10 10.37
CA GLY A 59 -2.63 16.02 9.12
C GLY A 59 -3.52 17.24 8.87
N THR A 60 -4.21 17.73 9.90
CA THR A 60 -5.00 18.97 9.80
C THR A 60 -4.10 20.18 9.48
N PHE A 61 -2.92 20.27 10.11
CA PHE A 61 -1.94 21.31 9.84
C PHE A 61 -1.47 21.29 8.37
N LEU A 62 -1.15 20.11 7.83
CA LEU A 62 -0.67 19.96 6.45
C LEU A 62 -1.65 20.52 5.43
N VAL A 63 -2.95 20.24 5.59
CA VAL A 63 -3.99 20.66 4.65
C VAL A 63 -4.28 22.18 4.70
N ARG A 64 -3.99 22.83 5.83
CA ARG A 64 -4.41 24.23 6.12
C ARG A 64 -3.27 25.25 6.20
N SER A 65 -2.04 24.77 6.26
CA SER A 65 -0.84 25.62 6.37
C SER A 65 -0.31 26.04 5.01
N GLY A 66 -0.51 25.29 3.94
CA GLY A 66 0.18 25.55 2.67
C GLY A 66 1.71 25.46 2.80
N ILE A 67 2.21 24.67 3.76
CA ILE A 67 3.66 24.41 3.92
C ILE A 67 4.19 23.46 2.83
N ILE A 68 3.31 22.63 2.27
CA ILE A 68 3.58 21.71 1.18
C ILE A 68 2.52 21.92 0.11
N GLU A 69 2.92 21.96 -1.16
CA GLU A 69 1.99 22.01 -2.28
C GLU A 69 1.21 20.69 -2.43
N SER A 70 -0.10 20.80 -2.58
CA SER A 70 -1.00 19.66 -2.79
C SER A 70 -2.25 20.12 -3.53
N VAL A 71 -2.75 19.26 -4.42
CA VAL A 71 -3.99 19.50 -5.18
C VAL A 71 -5.24 19.44 -4.29
N HIS A 72 -5.14 18.78 -3.14
CA HIS A 72 -6.22 18.65 -2.17
C HIS A 72 -6.10 19.65 -1.01
N ALA A 73 -5.08 20.52 -1.01
CA ALA A 73 -4.92 21.50 0.05
C ALA A 73 -5.94 22.63 -0.09
N PHE A 74 -6.47 23.11 1.04
CA PHE A 74 -7.42 24.23 1.09
C PHE A 74 -6.72 25.61 1.16
N GLY A 75 -5.40 25.66 0.91
CA GLY A 75 -4.58 26.88 0.91
C GLY A 75 -4.07 27.32 2.30
N ASP A 76 -3.20 28.34 2.31
CA ASP A 76 -2.68 28.96 3.55
C ASP A 76 -3.75 29.86 4.17
N THR A 77 -4.23 29.45 5.35
CA THR A 77 -5.26 30.20 6.10
C THR A 77 -4.71 31.04 7.24
N GLY A 78 -3.39 31.25 7.29
CA GLY A 78 -2.74 32.03 8.36
C GLY A 78 -2.73 31.32 9.72
N VAL A 79 -3.02 30.01 9.75
CA VAL A 79 -3.18 29.22 10.97
C VAL A 79 -1.88 28.57 11.48
N LYS A 80 -0.75 28.79 10.79
CA LYS A 80 0.54 28.14 11.10
C LYS A 80 0.95 28.29 12.57
N LEU A 81 0.98 29.53 13.06
CA LEU A 81 1.47 29.83 14.41
C LEU A 81 0.56 29.25 15.51
N PRO A 82 -0.78 29.41 15.47
CA PRO A 82 -1.68 28.71 16.40
C PRO A 82 -1.50 27.18 16.39
N PHE A 83 -1.32 26.58 15.21
CA PHE A 83 -1.10 25.13 15.10
C PHE A 83 0.24 24.70 15.69
N TYR A 84 1.33 25.44 15.46
CA TYR A 84 2.62 25.12 16.08
C TYR A 84 2.54 25.13 17.61
N PHE A 85 1.88 26.14 18.18
CA PHE A 85 1.66 26.20 19.62
C PHE A 85 0.81 25.02 20.11
N PHE A 86 -0.33 24.76 19.47
CA PHE A 86 -1.22 23.66 19.85
C PHE A 86 -0.53 22.29 19.74
N MET A 87 0.17 22.02 18.63
CA MET A 87 0.93 20.78 18.43
C MET A 87 2.02 20.63 19.49
N GLY A 88 2.75 21.70 19.81
CA GLY A 88 3.77 21.70 20.86
C GLY A 88 3.16 21.35 22.22
N VAL A 89 2.08 22.01 22.62
CA VAL A 89 1.39 21.74 23.89
C VAL A 89 0.87 20.30 23.95
N VAL A 90 0.21 19.82 22.89
CA VAL A 90 -0.32 18.46 22.83
C VAL A 90 0.80 17.43 22.90
N PHE A 91 1.85 17.60 22.09
CA PHE A 91 2.95 16.63 22.03
C PHE A 91 3.75 16.60 23.34
N PHE A 92 4.29 17.73 23.78
CA PHE A 92 5.12 17.78 24.98
C PHE A 92 4.30 17.55 26.25
N GLY A 93 3.06 18.05 26.32
CA GLY A 93 2.15 17.80 27.44
C GLY A 93 1.80 16.33 27.58
N SER A 94 1.42 15.67 26.47
CA SER A 94 1.10 14.23 26.49
C SER A 94 2.32 13.38 26.82
N LEU A 95 3.49 13.72 26.27
CA LEU A 95 4.75 13.05 26.56
C LEU A 95 5.13 13.18 28.04
N LEU A 96 5.03 14.39 28.61
CA LEU A 96 5.31 14.64 30.02
C LEU A 96 4.37 13.81 30.91
N LEU A 97 3.07 13.81 30.62
CA LEU A 97 2.09 13.01 31.35
C LEU A 97 2.40 11.51 31.26
N LEU A 98 2.76 11.00 30.08
CA LEU A 98 3.13 9.61 29.88
C LEU A 98 4.36 9.23 30.72
N LEU A 99 5.41 10.07 30.69
CA LEU A 99 6.63 9.84 31.47
C LEU A 99 6.38 9.93 32.97
N TRP A 100 5.57 10.89 33.42
CA TRP A 100 5.19 11.04 34.82
C TRP A 100 4.39 9.84 35.34
N ARG A 101 3.49 9.29 34.52
CA ARG A 101 2.67 8.12 34.84
C ARG A 101 3.34 6.78 34.52
N LEU A 102 4.54 6.78 33.94
CA LEU A 102 5.26 5.57 33.53
C LEU A 102 5.41 4.52 34.65
N PRO A 103 5.64 4.87 35.94
CA PRO A 103 5.68 3.88 37.02
C PRO A 103 4.39 3.05 37.15
N LEU A 104 3.23 3.64 36.88
CA LEU A 104 1.93 2.95 36.91
C LEU A 104 1.69 2.06 35.67
N LEU A 105 2.46 2.29 34.60
CA LEU A 105 2.30 1.63 33.30
C LEU A 105 3.35 0.54 33.06
N ARG A 106 4.17 0.21 34.07
CA ARG A 106 5.15 -0.88 33.97
C ARG A 106 4.43 -2.21 33.72
N SER A 107 4.98 -2.98 32.78
CA SER A 107 4.42 -4.29 32.45
C SER A 107 4.68 -5.28 33.59
N GLU A 108 3.66 -6.04 33.95
CA GLU A 108 3.77 -7.07 35.00
C GLU A 108 4.48 -8.32 34.49
N ARG A 109 4.50 -8.52 33.17
CA ARG A 109 5.05 -9.69 32.49
C ARG A 109 6.02 -9.27 31.38
N LYS A 110 7.00 -10.12 31.11
CA LYS A 110 7.97 -9.95 30.01
C LYS A 110 7.61 -10.84 28.83
N LEU A 111 8.11 -10.51 27.64
CA LEU A 111 7.98 -11.37 26.46
C LEU A 111 8.81 -12.63 26.67
N GLU A 112 8.17 -13.79 26.59
CA GLU A 112 8.81 -15.09 26.81
C GLU A 112 9.41 -15.67 25.51
N SER A 113 8.82 -15.36 24.35
CA SER A 113 9.30 -15.81 23.04
C SER A 113 8.90 -14.82 21.95
N LEU A 114 9.82 -14.59 21.00
CA LEU A 114 9.54 -13.81 19.79
C LEU A 114 8.65 -14.57 18.80
N VAL A 115 8.72 -15.91 18.80
CA VAL A 115 7.85 -16.78 17.98
C VAL A 115 6.60 -17.13 18.77
N SER A 116 5.83 -16.09 19.06
CA SER A 116 4.57 -16.16 19.80
C SER A 116 3.58 -15.19 19.20
N ARG A 117 2.31 -15.34 19.55
CA ARG A 117 1.30 -14.36 19.17
C ARG A 117 1.68 -12.97 19.66
N GLU A 118 2.12 -12.83 20.92
CA GLU A 118 2.60 -11.55 21.49
C GLU A 118 3.74 -10.93 20.68
N GLY A 119 4.73 -11.75 20.29
CA GLY A 119 5.86 -11.31 19.46
C GLY A 119 5.41 -10.80 18.10
N VAL A 120 4.51 -11.54 17.43
CA VAL A 120 3.96 -11.10 16.12
C VAL A 120 3.13 -9.83 16.25
N PHE A 121 2.36 -9.65 17.33
CA PHE A 121 1.67 -8.39 17.59
C PHE A 121 2.66 -7.21 17.72
N LEU A 122 3.79 -7.42 18.39
CA LEU A 122 4.84 -6.41 18.49
C LEU A 122 5.50 -6.12 17.12
N PHE A 123 5.90 -7.14 16.38
CA PHE A 123 6.48 -6.94 15.04
C PHE A 123 5.50 -6.25 14.09
N ASN A 124 4.22 -6.61 14.13
CA ASN A 124 3.16 -5.94 13.38
C ASN A 124 3.07 -4.44 13.73
N ASN A 125 3.14 -4.09 15.02
CA ASN A 125 3.18 -2.70 15.46
C ASN A 125 4.42 -1.96 14.92
N LEU A 126 5.59 -2.58 14.96
CA LEU A 126 6.82 -1.98 14.46
C LEU A 126 6.77 -1.73 12.95
N ILE A 127 6.24 -2.67 12.16
CA ILE A 127 6.07 -2.49 10.72
C ILE A 127 5.06 -1.38 10.41
N LEU A 128 3.92 -1.34 11.11
CA LEU A 128 2.94 -0.27 10.94
C LEU A 128 3.54 1.11 11.27
N LEU A 129 4.34 1.21 12.33
CA LEU A 129 5.06 2.44 12.67
C LEU A 129 6.17 2.77 11.67
N ALA A 130 6.86 1.76 11.12
CA ALA A 130 7.88 1.97 10.10
C ALA A 130 7.25 2.53 8.81
N ILE A 131 6.13 1.97 8.36
CA ILE A 131 5.37 2.50 7.23
C ILE A 131 4.92 3.94 7.53
N ALA A 132 4.34 4.18 8.71
CA ALA A 132 3.90 5.51 9.11
C ALA A 132 5.06 6.53 9.11
N LEU A 133 6.23 6.15 9.63
CA LEU A 133 7.41 6.99 9.68
C LEU A 133 7.97 7.26 8.28
N VAL A 134 8.11 6.22 7.46
CA VAL A 134 8.56 6.34 6.06
C VAL A 134 7.63 7.29 5.31
N THR A 135 6.32 7.04 5.35
CA THR A 135 5.34 7.89 4.68
C THR A 135 5.41 9.33 5.19
N MET A 136 5.58 9.54 6.50
CA MET A 136 5.76 10.87 7.06
C MET A 136 7.04 11.55 6.55
N VAL A 137 8.18 10.86 6.54
CA VAL A 137 9.45 11.40 6.03
C VAL A 137 9.33 11.78 4.56
N ILE A 138 8.72 10.92 3.74
CA ILE A 138 8.54 11.19 2.32
C ILE A 138 7.58 12.38 2.12
N THR A 139 6.51 12.47 2.92
CA THR A 139 5.56 13.61 2.89
C THR A 139 6.23 14.93 3.24
N PHE A 140 7.11 14.95 4.25
CA PHE A 140 7.82 16.15 4.68
C PHE A 140 9.12 16.42 3.91
N TRP A 141 9.49 15.55 2.97
CA TRP A 141 10.74 15.66 2.21
C TRP A 141 10.91 17.01 1.48
N PRO A 142 9.86 17.59 0.85
CA PRO A 142 9.94 18.92 0.25
C PRO A 142 10.39 19.99 1.25
N VAL A 143 9.80 20.00 2.45
CA VAL A 143 10.13 20.96 3.52
C VAL A 143 11.54 20.76 4.05
N ILE A 144 11.95 19.50 4.21
CA ILE A 144 13.30 19.15 4.69
C ILE A 144 14.36 19.63 3.69
N THR A 145 14.15 19.35 2.40
CA THR A 145 15.11 19.71 1.35
C THR A 145 15.17 21.21 1.12
N GLU A 146 14.04 21.92 1.15
CA GLU A 146 14.01 23.38 1.09
C GLU A 146 14.80 23.99 2.26
N THR A 147 14.62 23.48 3.48
CA THR A 147 15.32 23.99 4.67
C THR A 147 16.84 23.76 4.62
N ILE A 148 17.28 22.61 4.11
CA ILE A 148 18.71 22.23 4.07
C ILE A 148 19.42 22.88 2.87
N TYR A 149 18.79 22.85 1.70
CA TYR A 149 19.45 23.16 0.44
C TYR A 149 19.10 24.53 -0.12
N GLY A 150 18.03 25.19 0.34
CA GLY A 150 17.63 26.59 0.07
C GLY A 150 17.37 26.95 -1.40
N ASN A 151 18.35 26.73 -2.27
CA ASN A 151 18.41 27.14 -3.66
C ASN A 151 18.03 26.02 -4.66
N ALA A 152 17.84 24.77 -4.19
CA ALA A 152 17.46 23.64 -5.04
C ALA A 152 15.94 23.47 -5.19
N GLY A 153 15.15 24.31 -4.51
CA GLY A 153 13.70 24.19 -4.45
C GLY A 153 13.20 22.99 -3.64
N GLN A 154 11.88 22.83 -3.57
CA GLN A 154 11.23 21.67 -2.98
C GLN A 154 11.46 20.42 -3.85
N GLN A 155 12.16 19.43 -3.32
CA GLN A 155 12.31 18.15 -3.98
C GLN A 155 11.26 17.17 -3.46
N THR A 156 10.59 16.47 -4.36
CA THR A 156 9.56 15.47 -4.03
C THR A 156 9.98 14.10 -4.54
N PHE A 157 9.65 13.06 -3.79
CA PHE A 157 9.87 11.69 -4.23
C PHE A 157 8.87 11.29 -5.30
N GLY A 158 9.34 10.51 -6.28
CA GLY A 158 8.47 9.92 -7.26
C GLY A 158 7.63 8.74 -6.75
N ALA A 159 6.52 8.50 -7.42
CA ALA A 159 5.72 7.28 -7.47
C ALA A 159 6.49 5.97 -7.16
N ASP A 160 7.53 5.76 -7.95
CA ASP A 160 8.35 4.56 -7.92
C ASP A 160 9.14 4.46 -6.61
N ALA A 161 9.67 5.56 -6.11
CA ALA A 161 10.41 5.58 -4.85
C ALA A 161 9.49 5.22 -3.67
N TYR A 162 8.27 5.78 -3.63
CA TYR A 162 7.26 5.40 -2.64
C TYR A 162 6.98 3.89 -2.66
N THR A 163 6.72 3.35 -3.85
CA THR A 163 6.39 1.93 -4.01
C THR A 163 7.57 1.05 -3.60
N MET A 164 8.79 1.38 -3.99
CA MET A 164 9.98 0.59 -3.66
C MET A 164 10.28 0.56 -2.16
N ILE A 165 10.00 1.64 -1.44
CA ILE A 165 10.26 1.71 0.00
C ILE A 165 9.12 1.06 0.79
N ASN A 166 7.84 1.37 0.46
CA ASN A 166 6.71 0.91 1.25
C ASN A 166 6.24 -0.51 0.90
N ALA A 167 6.29 -0.93 -0.37
CA ALA A 167 5.74 -2.24 -0.77
C ALA A 167 6.38 -3.44 -0.03
N PRO A 168 7.70 -3.49 0.24
CA PRO A 168 8.29 -4.55 1.05
C PRO A 168 7.74 -4.59 2.48
N LEU A 169 7.51 -3.41 3.10
CA LEU A 169 6.93 -3.31 4.44
C LEU A 169 5.48 -3.78 4.45
N PHE A 170 4.69 -3.41 3.43
CA PHE A 170 3.32 -3.90 3.28
C PHE A 170 3.25 -5.40 3.02
N LEU A 171 4.14 -5.96 2.20
CA LEU A 171 4.21 -7.40 1.98
C LEU A 171 4.51 -8.13 3.30
N ALA A 172 5.45 -7.61 4.09
CA ALA A 172 5.75 -8.15 5.42
C ALA A 172 4.55 -8.04 6.38
N LEU A 173 3.82 -6.91 6.34
CA LEU A 173 2.59 -6.72 7.12
C LEU A 173 1.53 -7.77 6.77
N LEU A 174 1.25 -7.96 5.47
CA LEU A 174 0.29 -8.96 4.98
C LEU A 174 0.69 -10.36 5.43
N PHE A 175 1.97 -10.71 5.36
CA PHE A 175 2.46 -11.99 5.85
C PHE A 175 2.23 -12.17 7.35
N LEU A 176 2.55 -11.16 8.17
CA LEU A 176 2.30 -11.22 9.63
C LEU A 176 0.82 -11.33 9.98
N MET A 177 -0.08 -10.76 9.17
CA MET A 177 -1.52 -10.92 9.32
C MET A 177 -1.98 -12.37 9.16
N GLY A 178 -1.24 -13.19 8.41
CA GLY A 178 -1.43 -14.64 8.33
C GLY A 178 -0.72 -15.40 9.45
N VAL A 179 0.51 -15.02 9.82
CA VAL A 179 1.28 -15.73 10.86
C VAL A 179 0.65 -15.60 12.26
N GLY A 180 0.21 -14.40 12.64
CA GLY A 180 -0.28 -14.11 13.99
C GLY A 180 -1.47 -14.96 14.44
N PRO A 181 -2.53 -15.12 13.63
CA PRO A 181 -3.72 -15.90 14.00
C PRO A 181 -3.45 -17.37 14.34
N ILE A 182 -2.50 -18.02 13.65
CA ILE A 182 -2.21 -19.45 13.79
C ILE A 182 -1.16 -19.79 14.87
N LEU A 183 -0.44 -18.79 15.38
CA LEU A 183 0.43 -18.94 16.53
C LEU A 183 -0.35 -18.88 17.85
N GLY A 184 -0.01 -19.74 18.80
CA GLY A 184 -0.47 -19.68 20.18
C GLY A 184 0.22 -18.56 20.98
N TRP A 185 -0.37 -18.25 22.14
CA TRP A 185 0.20 -17.33 23.13
C TRP A 185 1.38 -17.99 23.87
N ARG A 186 2.35 -17.19 24.34
CA ARG A 186 3.60 -17.60 25.03
C ARG A 186 4.56 -18.42 24.19
N GLN A 187 4.25 -19.69 23.96
CA GLN A 187 5.14 -20.66 23.35
C GLN A 187 4.34 -21.59 22.44
N ASN A 188 5.00 -22.05 21.39
CA ASN A 188 4.43 -22.98 20.43
C ASN A 188 5.32 -24.21 20.33
N SER A 189 4.72 -25.40 20.39
CA SER A 189 5.48 -26.62 20.09
C SER A 189 5.77 -26.70 18.59
N PHE A 190 6.91 -27.27 18.22
CA PHE A 190 7.30 -27.43 16.81
C PHE A 190 6.21 -28.18 16.01
N ARG A 191 5.64 -29.24 16.59
CA ARG A 191 4.55 -30.02 15.98
C ARG A 191 3.31 -29.16 15.70
N GLN A 192 2.97 -28.24 16.61
CA GLN A 192 1.83 -27.34 16.43
C GLN A 192 2.09 -26.31 15.32
N ILE A 193 3.31 -25.77 15.24
CA ILE A 193 3.73 -24.87 14.16
C ILE A 193 3.58 -25.60 12.82
N VAL A 194 4.21 -26.77 12.66
CA VAL A 194 4.13 -27.53 11.41
C VAL A 194 2.67 -27.78 11.03
N ARG A 195 1.86 -28.33 11.94
CA ARG A 195 0.45 -28.66 11.67
C ARG A 195 -0.36 -27.44 11.23
N ASN A 196 -0.20 -26.30 11.91
CA ASN A 196 -0.99 -25.11 11.63
C ASN A 196 -0.54 -24.41 10.33
N PHE A 197 0.75 -24.44 10.01
CA PHE A 197 1.31 -23.78 8.83
C PHE A 197 1.29 -24.64 7.57
N THR A 198 1.06 -25.96 7.67
CA THR A 198 1.15 -26.88 6.52
C THR A 198 0.23 -26.46 5.38
N LEU A 199 -1.08 -26.31 5.64
CA LEU A 199 -2.05 -26.01 4.60
C LEU A 199 -1.87 -24.59 4.01
N PRO A 200 -1.74 -23.50 4.81
CA PRO A 200 -1.46 -22.17 4.27
C PRO A 200 -0.21 -22.13 3.40
N THR A 201 0.89 -22.75 3.86
CA THR A 201 2.15 -22.78 3.12
C THR A 201 2.03 -23.61 1.84
N ALA A 202 1.34 -24.77 1.88
CA ALA A 202 1.13 -25.59 0.68
C ALA A 202 0.36 -24.83 -0.41
N VAL A 203 -0.73 -24.15 -0.04
CA VAL A 203 -1.50 -23.33 -0.99
C VAL A 203 -0.67 -22.17 -1.50
N ALA A 204 0.07 -21.47 -0.63
CA ALA A 204 0.95 -20.38 -1.03
C ALA A 204 2.03 -20.82 -2.00
N SER A 205 2.66 -21.98 -1.78
CA SER A 205 3.66 -22.57 -2.69
C SER A 205 3.05 -22.96 -4.04
N LEU A 206 1.84 -23.51 -4.06
CA LEU A 206 1.14 -23.82 -5.32
C LEU A 206 0.82 -22.54 -6.11
N VAL A 207 0.34 -21.50 -5.43
CA VAL A 207 0.10 -20.19 -6.04
C VAL A 207 1.41 -19.58 -6.54
N LEU A 208 2.51 -19.68 -5.77
CA LEU A 208 3.83 -19.19 -6.16
C LEU A 208 4.31 -19.85 -7.45
N VAL A 209 4.30 -21.18 -7.52
CA VAL A 209 4.75 -21.93 -8.70
C VAL A 209 3.84 -21.64 -9.90
N GLY A 210 2.53 -21.72 -9.72
CA GLY A 210 1.56 -21.47 -10.80
C GLY A 210 1.64 -20.04 -11.34
N TYR A 211 1.73 -19.05 -10.45
CA TYR A 211 1.79 -17.65 -10.83
C TYR A 211 3.12 -17.27 -11.47
N THR A 212 4.25 -17.74 -10.93
CA THR A 212 5.57 -17.54 -11.54
C THR A 212 5.63 -18.18 -12.93
N GLY A 213 5.07 -19.39 -13.09
CA GLY A 213 4.96 -20.04 -14.38
C GLY A 213 4.09 -19.28 -15.38
N TYR A 214 2.98 -18.68 -14.92
CA TYR A 214 2.15 -17.79 -15.72
C TYR A 214 2.91 -16.54 -16.17
N LEU A 215 3.59 -15.85 -15.24
CA LEU A 215 4.40 -14.67 -15.55
C LEU A 215 5.49 -14.99 -16.58
N TYR A 216 6.17 -16.14 -16.43
CA TYR A 216 7.19 -16.60 -17.36
C TYR A 216 6.61 -16.90 -18.74
N ARG A 217 5.51 -17.65 -18.82
CA ARG A 217 4.86 -18.04 -20.08
C ARG A 217 4.38 -16.83 -20.90
N HIS A 218 3.96 -15.77 -20.22
CA HIS A 218 3.39 -14.58 -20.85
C HIS A 218 4.38 -13.41 -20.99
N ASP A 219 5.67 -13.61 -20.66
CA ASP A 219 6.70 -12.59 -20.74
C ASP A 219 6.36 -11.31 -19.94
N LEU A 220 5.78 -11.50 -18.75
CA LEU A 220 5.29 -10.43 -17.87
C LEU A 220 6.29 -10.03 -16.79
N PHE A 221 7.50 -10.59 -16.79
CA PHE A 221 8.56 -10.17 -15.87
C PHE A 221 9.04 -8.78 -16.25
N LYS A 222 8.67 -7.78 -15.44
CA LYS A 222 9.17 -6.40 -15.58
C LYS A 222 10.60 -6.30 -15.04
N SER A 223 11.57 -6.93 -15.71
CA SER A 223 13.00 -6.77 -15.43
C SER A 223 13.65 -5.80 -16.42
N THR A 224 14.68 -5.08 -15.99
CA THR A 224 15.43 -4.12 -16.80
C THR A 224 16.85 -4.61 -17.05
N ASP A 225 17.31 -4.56 -18.31
CA ASP A 225 18.68 -4.88 -18.73
C ASP A 225 19.63 -3.67 -18.62
N SER A 226 19.60 -2.97 -17.48
CA SER A 226 20.46 -1.80 -17.24
C SER A 226 21.82 -2.22 -16.69
N ALA A 227 22.89 -1.57 -17.13
CA ALA A 227 24.22 -1.74 -16.53
C ALA A 227 24.35 -1.06 -15.15
N GLU A 228 23.43 -0.18 -14.78
CA GLU A 228 23.47 0.56 -13.52
C GLU A 228 23.03 -0.30 -12.33
N THR A 229 23.91 -0.44 -11.33
CA THR A 229 23.68 -1.29 -10.14
C THR A 229 22.40 -0.95 -9.40
N ILE A 230 22.05 0.34 -9.30
CA ILE A 230 20.82 0.78 -8.62
C ILE A 230 19.58 0.29 -9.37
N THR A 231 19.55 0.48 -10.69
CA THR A 231 18.44 0.06 -11.54
C THR A 231 18.27 -1.46 -11.56
N VAL A 232 19.37 -2.21 -11.50
CA VAL A 232 19.35 -3.67 -11.30
C VAL A 232 18.76 -4.05 -9.94
N LEU A 233 19.17 -3.41 -8.84
CA LEU A 233 18.60 -3.71 -7.51
C LEU A 233 17.08 -3.44 -7.48
N VAL A 234 16.67 -2.32 -8.07
CA VAL A 234 15.26 -1.93 -8.21
C VAL A 234 14.46 -2.99 -8.97
N SER A 235 14.99 -3.47 -10.09
CA SER A 235 14.30 -4.49 -10.89
C SER A 235 14.13 -5.80 -10.11
N HIS A 236 15.15 -6.22 -9.35
CA HIS A 236 15.05 -7.41 -8.48
C HIS A 236 13.99 -7.26 -7.39
N VAL A 237 13.92 -6.10 -6.73
CA VAL A 237 12.89 -5.84 -5.71
C VAL A 237 11.50 -5.86 -6.34
N ARG A 238 11.32 -5.23 -7.50
CA ARG A 238 10.03 -5.26 -8.22
C ARG A 238 9.61 -6.69 -8.57
N VAL A 239 10.52 -7.47 -9.15
CA VAL A 239 10.24 -8.88 -9.49
C VAL A 239 9.89 -9.68 -8.24
N LEU A 240 10.61 -9.48 -7.13
CA LEU A 240 10.32 -10.15 -5.87
C LEU A 240 8.92 -9.81 -5.35
N LEU A 241 8.55 -8.53 -5.34
CA LEU A 241 7.22 -8.07 -4.92
C LEU A 241 6.12 -8.66 -5.81
N GLN A 242 6.35 -8.69 -7.12
CA GLN A 242 5.42 -9.28 -8.09
C GLN A 242 5.18 -10.75 -7.81
N VAL A 243 6.26 -11.52 -7.66
CA VAL A 243 6.18 -12.95 -7.46
C VAL A 243 5.60 -13.32 -6.09
N LEU A 244 5.87 -12.54 -5.04
CA LEU A 244 5.50 -12.89 -3.66
C LEU A 244 4.12 -12.41 -3.20
N LEU A 245 3.56 -11.36 -3.80
CA LEU A 245 2.32 -10.78 -3.28
C LEU A 245 1.15 -11.76 -3.27
N LEU A 246 0.83 -12.38 -4.42
CA LEU A 246 -0.29 -13.32 -4.51
C LEU A 246 -0.12 -14.55 -3.59
N PRO A 247 1.06 -15.18 -3.51
CA PRO A 247 1.34 -16.23 -2.52
C PRO A 247 1.12 -15.80 -1.07
N VAL A 248 1.56 -14.60 -0.68
CA VAL A 248 1.38 -14.07 0.67
C VAL A 248 -0.10 -13.79 0.96
N CYS A 249 -0.84 -13.25 -0.01
CA CYS A 249 -2.28 -13.09 0.09
C CYS A 249 -2.99 -14.44 0.23
N ALA A 250 -2.61 -15.45 -0.57
CA ALA A 250 -3.17 -16.80 -0.49
C ALA A 250 -2.88 -17.46 0.87
N PHE A 251 -1.65 -17.36 1.36
CA PHE A 251 -1.25 -17.83 2.70
C PHE A 251 -2.16 -17.24 3.78
N THR A 252 -2.33 -15.91 3.77
CA THR A 252 -3.10 -15.19 4.77
C THR A 252 -4.59 -15.48 4.67
N PHE A 253 -5.13 -15.58 3.46
CA PHE A 253 -6.52 -15.93 3.21
C PHE A 253 -6.85 -17.33 3.74
N VAL A 254 -6.03 -18.33 3.41
CA VAL A 254 -6.21 -19.70 3.89
C VAL A 254 -6.11 -19.76 5.40
N THR A 255 -5.17 -19.03 6.00
CA THR A 255 -5.05 -18.93 7.46
C THR A 255 -6.35 -18.40 8.10
N VAL A 256 -6.91 -17.32 7.55
CA VAL A 256 -8.18 -16.77 8.06
C VAL A 256 -9.31 -17.79 7.91
N LEU A 257 -9.42 -18.47 6.77
CA LEU A 257 -10.44 -19.51 6.56
C LEU A 257 -10.29 -20.67 7.55
N GLN A 258 -9.05 -21.10 7.83
CA GLN A 258 -8.78 -22.12 8.85
C GLN A 258 -9.27 -21.70 10.23
N GLU A 259 -9.09 -20.44 10.61
CA GLU A 259 -9.54 -19.91 11.91
C GLU A 259 -11.07 -19.84 12.02
N PHE A 260 -11.76 -19.47 10.94
CA PHE A 260 -13.23 -19.56 10.87
C PHE A 260 -13.70 -21.01 10.95
N HIS A 261 -13.07 -21.90 10.20
CA HIS A 261 -13.43 -23.32 10.16
C HIS A 261 -13.21 -24.00 11.52
N ALA A 262 -12.05 -23.79 12.14
CA ALA A 262 -11.72 -24.35 13.45
C ALA A 262 -12.69 -23.87 14.53
N GLY A 263 -13.05 -22.58 14.52
CA GLY A 263 -14.06 -22.03 15.42
C GLY A 263 -15.45 -22.64 15.22
N ALA A 264 -15.92 -22.72 13.97
CA ALA A 264 -17.21 -23.30 13.64
C ALA A 264 -17.30 -24.78 14.04
N LEU A 265 -16.25 -25.57 13.80
CA LEU A 265 -16.19 -26.98 14.22
C LEU A 265 -16.20 -27.14 15.74
N ALA A 266 -15.44 -26.32 16.47
CA ALA A 266 -15.41 -26.35 17.92
C ALA A 266 -16.80 -26.08 18.51
N ARG A 267 -17.50 -25.08 17.99
CA ARG A 267 -18.88 -24.77 18.42
C ARG A 267 -19.88 -25.84 18.02
N LYS A 268 -19.80 -26.37 16.79
CA LYS A 268 -20.69 -27.45 16.33
C LYS A 268 -20.63 -28.64 17.28
N ARG A 269 -19.42 -29.02 17.72
CA ARG A 269 -19.21 -30.12 18.68
C ARG A 269 -19.80 -29.85 20.07
N SER A 270 -19.90 -28.59 20.49
CA SER A 270 -20.40 -28.22 21.82
C SER A 270 -21.90 -27.88 21.86
N THR A 271 -22.53 -27.59 20.72
CA THR A 271 -23.92 -27.09 20.66
C THR A 271 -24.85 -27.93 19.79
N SER A 272 -24.34 -28.96 19.09
CA SER A 272 -25.08 -29.78 18.11
C SER A 272 -25.75 -28.98 16.98
N GLU A 273 -25.40 -27.71 16.80
CA GLU A 273 -25.90 -26.85 15.72
C GLU A 273 -25.35 -27.29 14.34
N GLY A 274 -26.09 -26.98 13.26
CA GLY A 274 -25.57 -27.12 11.90
C GLY A 274 -24.34 -26.22 11.66
N TYR A 275 -23.45 -26.61 10.74
CA TYR A 275 -22.17 -25.92 10.50
C TYR A 275 -22.33 -24.41 10.23
N LEU A 276 -23.29 -24.03 9.39
CA LEU A 276 -23.55 -22.62 9.05
C LEU A 276 -24.01 -21.81 10.27
N ARG A 277 -24.93 -22.36 11.08
CA ARG A 277 -25.37 -21.72 12.33
C ARG A 277 -24.23 -21.58 13.32
N ALA A 278 -23.40 -22.62 13.45
CA ALA A 278 -22.22 -22.57 14.31
C ALA A 278 -21.22 -21.49 13.84
N MET A 279 -20.98 -21.38 12.54
CA MET A 279 -20.10 -20.37 11.96
C MET A 279 -20.62 -18.94 12.19
N MET A 280 -21.93 -18.70 11.98
CA MET A 280 -22.55 -17.42 12.32
C MET A 280 -22.48 -17.13 13.82
N GLY A 281 -22.74 -18.14 14.65
CA GLY A 281 -22.71 -18.04 16.10
C GLY A 281 -21.33 -17.62 16.63
N VAL A 282 -20.24 -18.25 16.19
CA VAL A 282 -18.89 -17.87 16.63
C VAL A 282 -18.50 -16.45 16.19
N THR A 283 -18.93 -16.05 15.00
CA THR A 283 -18.67 -14.72 14.44
C THR A 283 -19.39 -13.64 15.23
N LEU A 284 -20.69 -13.83 15.49
CA LEU A 284 -21.52 -12.85 16.19
C LEU A 284 -21.24 -12.76 17.69
N GLN A 285 -20.79 -13.84 18.33
CA GLN A 285 -20.43 -13.86 19.74
C GLN A 285 -19.01 -13.31 19.98
N ASN A 286 -18.07 -13.52 19.04
CA ASN A 286 -16.68 -13.06 19.17
C ASN A 286 -16.35 -11.97 18.15
N ARG A 287 -17.18 -10.91 18.11
CA ARG A 287 -17.12 -9.84 17.10
C ARG A 287 -15.74 -9.20 16.97
N ARG A 288 -15.01 -8.99 18.07
CA ARG A 288 -13.67 -8.39 18.02
C ARG A 288 -12.65 -9.27 17.28
N ARG A 289 -12.72 -10.59 17.47
CA ARG A 289 -11.78 -11.53 16.82
C ARG A 289 -12.14 -11.74 15.36
N TYR A 290 -13.37 -12.16 15.08
CA TYR A 290 -13.79 -12.48 13.71
C TYR A 290 -14.02 -11.23 12.86
N GLY A 291 -14.41 -10.09 13.47
CA GLY A 291 -14.41 -8.79 12.79
C GLY A 291 -13.01 -8.38 12.35
N GLY A 292 -11.98 -8.59 13.18
CA GLY A 292 -10.59 -8.41 12.78
C GLY A 292 -10.21 -9.28 11.59
N TYR A 293 -10.61 -10.56 11.58
CA TYR A 293 -10.35 -11.44 10.44
C TYR A 293 -11.08 -11.01 9.15
N ILE A 294 -12.29 -10.46 9.25
CA ILE A 294 -12.99 -9.87 8.08
C ILE A 294 -12.20 -8.67 7.54
N VAL A 295 -11.72 -7.79 8.42
CA VAL A 295 -10.85 -6.67 8.03
C VAL A 295 -9.58 -7.19 7.35
N HIS A 296 -8.98 -8.28 7.85
CA HIS A 296 -7.81 -8.88 7.21
C HIS A 296 -8.11 -9.30 5.77
N VAL A 297 -9.24 -9.99 5.52
CA VAL A 297 -9.67 -10.36 4.16
C VAL A 297 -9.88 -9.11 3.29
N GLY A 298 -10.49 -8.05 3.84
CA GLY A 298 -10.64 -6.77 3.16
C GLY A 298 -9.30 -6.18 2.72
N MET A 299 -8.28 -6.22 3.59
CA MET A 299 -6.92 -5.76 3.24
C MET A 299 -6.26 -6.63 2.15
N LEU A 300 -6.53 -7.94 2.11
CA LEU A 300 -6.05 -8.79 1.01
C LEU A 300 -6.68 -8.38 -0.32
N LEU A 301 -7.98 -8.09 -0.33
CA LEU A 301 -8.67 -7.62 -1.53
C LEU A 301 -8.11 -6.29 -2.01
N VAL A 302 -7.87 -5.36 -1.08
CA VAL A 302 -7.19 -4.09 -1.38
C VAL A 302 -5.81 -4.36 -1.99
N ALA A 303 -4.97 -5.19 -1.37
CA ALA A 303 -3.63 -5.49 -1.87
C ALA A 303 -3.64 -6.12 -3.27
N VAL A 304 -4.56 -7.05 -3.53
CA VAL A 304 -4.72 -7.67 -4.87
C VAL A 304 -5.23 -6.64 -5.88
N GLY A 305 -6.19 -5.79 -5.52
CA GLY A 305 -6.69 -4.72 -6.39
C GLY A 305 -5.59 -3.73 -6.76
N MET A 306 -4.82 -3.26 -5.77
CA MET A 306 -3.65 -2.40 -5.96
C MET A 306 -2.65 -3.01 -6.94
N TYR A 307 -2.35 -4.29 -6.71
CA TYR A 307 -1.41 -5.03 -7.53
C TYR A 307 -1.84 -5.05 -8.98
N TYR A 308 -3.04 -5.56 -9.28
CA TYR A 308 -3.51 -5.63 -10.66
C TYR A 308 -3.64 -4.26 -11.31
N SER A 309 -4.10 -3.22 -10.58
CA SER A 309 -4.15 -1.85 -11.11
C SER A 309 -2.77 -1.40 -11.63
N SER A 310 -1.70 -1.63 -10.86
CA SER A 310 -0.33 -1.24 -11.23
C SER A 310 0.26 -2.01 -12.44
N PHE A 311 -0.37 -3.11 -12.87
CA PHE A 311 0.02 -3.81 -14.11
C PHE A 311 -0.58 -3.18 -15.36
N TYR A 312 -1.76 -2.58 -15.23
CA TYR A 312 -2.52 -2.03 -16.35
C TYR A 312 -2.34 -0.52 -16.56
N ASP A 313 -1.62 0.16 -15.66
CA ASP A 313 -1.24 1.57 -15.86
C ASP A 313 -0.22 1.69 -17.00
N ILE A 314 -0.64 2.39 -18.05
CA ILE A 314 0.19 2.76 -19.20
C ILE A 314 0.69 4.19 -18.94
N GLU A 315 1.83 4.33 -18.25
CA GLU A 315 2.51 5.61 -18.13
C GLU A 315 3.58 5.72 -19.23
N GLY A 316 3.37 6.66 -20.16
CA GLY A 316 4.34 7.02 -21.19
C GLY A 316 4.39 8.52 -21.35
N ALA A 317 5.54 9.13 -21.05
CA ALA A 317 5.80 10.52 -21.40
C ALA A 317 6.21 10.56 -22.87
N VAL A 318 5.35 11.12 -23.73
CA VAL A 318 5.71 11.37 -25.13
C VAL A 318 5.75 12.87 -25.37
N THR A 319 6.85 13.31 -25.97
CA THR A 319 7.04 14.71 -26.37
C THR A 319 6.62 14.83 -27.81
N ALA A 320 5.69 15.74 -28.12
CA ALA A 320 5.32 16.10 -29.48
C ALA A 320 5.29 17.62 -29.62
N GLU A 321 5.56 18.10 -30.83
CA GLU A 321 5.36 19.51 -31.16
C GLU A 321 3.86 19.85 -31.15
N PRO A 322 3.46 21.11 -30.86
CA PRO A 322 2.07 21.54 -30.96
C PRO A 322 1.49 21.21 -32.34
N GLY A 323 0.37 20.47 -32.40
CA GLY A 323 -0.25 19.99 -33.66
C GLY A 323 0.33 18.67 -34.18
N GLY A 324 1.30 18.11 -33.45
CA GLY A 324 1.95 16.84 -33.72
C GLY A 324 1.22 15.64 -33.13
N TYR A 325 1.83 14.48 -33.29
CA TYR A 325 1.34 13.21 -32.76
C TYR A 325 2.46 12.45 -32.03
N ALA A 326 2.06 11.59 -31.11
CA ALA A 326 2.90 10.65 -30.42
C ALA A 326 2.39 9.23 -30.66
N VAL A 327 3.30 8.27 -30.80
CA VAL A 327 2.96 6.84 -30.70
C VAL A 327 3.41 6.35 -29.34
N LEU A 328 2.45 5.87 -28.56
CA LEU A 328 2.65 5.33 -27.23
C LEU A 328 2.45 3.82 -27.31
N ASP A 329 3.55 3.07 -27.12
CA ASP A 329 3.52 1.62 -27.22
C ASP A 329 3.17 0.99 -25.88
N ASP A 330 2.03 0.32 -25.83
CA ASP A 330 1.69 -0.57 -24.73
C ASP A 330 2.29 -1.95 -24.97
N LYS A 331 3.43 -2.16 -24.32
CA LYS A 331 4.14 -3.45 -24.34
C LYS A 331 3.34 -4.57 -23.65
N ASN A 332 2.43 -4.25 -22.72
CA ASN A 332 1.62 -5.23 -22.00
C ASN A 332 0.44 -5.72 -22.85
N ALA A 333 -0.25 -4.83 -23.58
CA ALA A 333 -1.32 -5.20 -24.50
C ALA A 333 -0.83 -5.61 -25.90
N ARG A 334 0.46 -5.38 -26.23
CA ARG A 334 1.01 -5.46 -27.59
C ARG A 334 0.27 -4.54 -28.56
N GLU A 335 -0.20 -3.41 -28.06
CA GLU A 335 -0.93 -2.40 -28.81
C GLU A 335 -0.14 -1.10 -28.85
N SER A 336 -0.38 -0.30 -29.89
CA SER A 336 0.20 1.03 -30.01
C SER A 336 -0.93 2.04 -30.05
N TYR A 337 -0.84 3.07 -29.22
CA TYR A 337 -1.80 4.16 -29.11
C TYR A 337 -1.25 5.38 -29.85
N LEU A 338 -2.04 5.99 -30.73
CA LEU A 338 -1.74 7.28 -31.33
C LEU A 338 -2.36 8.37 -30.46
N VAL A 339 -1.56 9.30 -29.98
CA VAL A 339 -1.99 10.44 -29.19
C VAL A 339 -1.77 11.70 -30.03
N TYR A 340 -2.84 12.45 -30.30
CA TYR A 340 -2.79 13.69 -31.07
C TYR A 340 -2.84 14.90 -30.13
N PHE A 341 -2.04 15.93 -30.42
CA PHE A 341 -1.90 17.12 -29.58
C PHE A 341 -2.54 18.32 -30.28
N ASP A 342 -3.78 18.63 -29.92
CA ASP A 342 -4.48 19.79 -30.49
C ASP A 342 -3.83 21.12 -30.04
N THR A 343 -3.53 21.97 -31.00
CA THR A 343 -2.64 23.14 -30.92
C THR A 343 -3.11 24.29 -30.02
N GLU A 344 -4.33 24.29 -29.50
CA GLU A 344 -4.89 25.51 -28.87
C GLU A 344 -4.89 25.53 -27.33
N LYS A 345 -4.61 24.41 -26.65
CA LYS A 345 -4.66 24.38 -25.18
C LYS A 345 -3.32 23.98 -24.55
N ARG A 346 -2.61 24.96 -24.01
CA ARG A 346 -1.51 24.78 -23.02
C ARG A 346 -2.01 24.25 -21.65
N SER A 347 -3.01 23.36 -21.63
CA SER A 347 -3.53 22.76 -20.41
C SER A 347 -3.20 21.27 -20.33
N PRO A 348 -2.88 20.72 -19.15
CA PRO A 348 -2.57 19.31 -18.94
C PRO A 348 -3.86 18.48 -18.97
N GLY A 349 -4.45 18.33 -20.14
CA GLY A 349 -5.62 17.52 -20.44
C GLY A 349 -5.44 16.89 -21.82
N TRP A 350 -5.33 15.58 -21.86
CA TRP A 350 -5.06 14.79 -23.06
C TRP A 350 -6.39 14.23 -23.59
N ASP A 351 -6.72 14.46 -24.86
CA ASP A 351 -7.72 13.65 -25.54
C ASP A 351 -7.01 12.41 -26.13
N VAL A 352 -6.94 11.33 -25.34
CA VAL A 352 -6.55 10.02 -25.87
C VAL A 352 -7.67 9.56 -26.80
N THR A 353 -7.53 9.84 -28.09
CA THR A 353 -8.52 9.48 -29.10
C THR A 353 -8.45 7.97 -29.35
N ARG A 354 -9.06 7.19 -28.46
CA ARG A 354 -9.23 5.74 -28.65
C ARG A 354 -10.11 5.39 -29.87
N ASN A 355 -10.78 6.39 -30.45
CA ASN A 355 -11.93 6.22 -31.35
C ASN A 355 -11.80 7.00 -32.68
N LEU A 356 -10.66 6.97 -33.36
CA LEU A 356 -10.63 7.46 -34.75
C LEU A 356 -11.08 6.40 -35.77
N PHE A 357 -11.07 5.12 -35.39
CA PHE A 357 -11.44 4.02 -36.28
C PHE A 357 -12.35 3.05 -35.50
N GLY A 358 -13.56 2.77 -36.03
CA GLY A 358 -14.56 1.90 -35.39
C GLY A 358 -14.03 0.52 -34.98
N SER A 359 -14.78 -0.22 -34.15
CA SER A 359 -14.38 -1.52 -33.59
C SER A 359 -14.30 -2.69 -34.60
N ASP A 360 -14.46 -2.40 -35.88
CA ASP A 360 -14.45 -3.33 -36.99
C ASP A 360 -13.02 -3.79 -37.33
N GLU A 361 -12.84 -5.03 -37.83
CA GLU A 361 -11.51 -5.58 -38.19
C GLU A 361 -10.78 -4.75 -39.27
N GLY A 362 -11.53 -4.13 -40.18
CA GLY A 362 -10.98 -3.28 -41.25
C GLY A 362 -10.37 -1.99 -40.72
N SER A 363 -11.01 -1.35 -39.74
CA SER A 363 -10.56 -0.12 -39.08
C SER A 363 -9.31 -0.35 -38.24
N LEU A 364 -9.24 -1.47 -37.51
CA LEU A 364 -8.06 -1.85 -36.73
C LEU A 364 -6.83 -2.12 -37.63
N THR A 365 -7.05 -2.72 -38.81
CA THR A 365 -5.97 -2.99 -39.77
C THR A 365 -5.44 -1.70 -40.40
N ALA A 366 -6.33 -0.78 -40.77
CA ALA A 366 -5.97 0.56 -41.25
C ALA A 366 -5.18 1.34 -40.19
N TYR A 367 -5.64 1.32 -38.94
CA TYR A 367 -4.98 1.95 -37.80
C TYR A 367 -3.56 1.40 -37.56
N ARG A 368 -3.37 0.06 -37.57
CA ARG A 368 -2.03 -0.56 -37.44
C ARG A 368 -1.09 -0.18 -38.59
N ASN A 369 -1.61 -0.09 -39.82
CA ASN A 369 -0.82 0.32 -40.99
C ASN A 369 -0.44 1.80 -40.93
N MET A 370 -1.34 2.66 -40.44
CA MET A 370 -1.05 4.07 -40.17
C MET A 370 0.09 4.20 -39.15
N ILE A 371 0.02 3.52 -38.00
CA ILE A 371 1.09 3.54 -36.99
C ILE A 371 2.43 3.07 -37.56
N ARG A 372 2.44 1.97 -38.34
CA ARG A 372 3.66 1.49 -39.01
C ARG A 372 4.24 2.51 -39.99
N THR A 373 3.40 3.26 -40.69
CA THR A 373 3.81 4.26 -41.66
C THR A 373 4.36 5.51 -40.98
N LEU A 374 3.71 5.96 -39.91
CA LEU A 374 4.15 7.08 -39.07
C LEU A 374 5.49 6.78 -38.38
N ARG A 375 5.73 5.55 -37.91
CA ARG A 375 7.04 5.13 -37.37
C ARG A 375 8.17 5.20 -38.39
N LYS A 376 7.87 4.99 -39.68
CA LYS A 376 8.87 5.04 -40.76
C LYS A 376 9.13 6.46 -41.27
N ASN A 377 8.25 7.42 -40.98
CA ASN A 377 8.31 8.78 -41.49
C ASN A 377 7.95 9.79 -40.38
N PRO A 378 8.82 9.98 -39.38
CA PRO A 378 8.52 10.84 -38.22
C PRO A 378 8.33 12.32 -38.56
N ASP A 379 8.83 12.78 -39.72
CA ASP A 379 8.80 14.20 -40.12
C ASP A 379 7.53 14.62 -40.87
N LYS A 380 6.57 13.71 -41.09
CA LYS A 380 5.31 14.01 -41.78
C LYS A 380 4.20 14.32 -40.79
N SER A 381 3.47 15.42 -40.98
CA SER A 381 2.30 15.73 -40.14
C SER A 381 1.26 14.60 -40.22
N ALA A 382 0.69 14.20 -39.06
CA ALA A 382 -0.36 13.18 -39.02
C ALA A 382 -1.56 13.56 -39.90
N GLU A 383 -1.88 14.86 -40.02
CA GLU A 383 -2.91 15.38 -40.90
C GLU A 383 -2.72 15.02 -42.39
N GLN A 384 -1.48 14.95 -42.87
CA GLN A 384 -1.16 14.55 -44.25
C GLN A 384 -1.24 13.04 -44.49
N LEU A 385 -1.26 12.23 -43.42
CA LEU A 385 -1.35 10.77 -43.48
C LEU A 385 -2.74 10.24 -43.09
N ILE A 386 -3.54 11.06 -42.40
CA ILE A 386 -4.95 10.77 -42.03
C ILE A 386 -5.92 11.16 -43.17
N LYS A 387 -5.62 12.23 -43.93
CA LYS A 387 -6.30 12.55 -45.20
C LYS A 387 -5.86 11.61 -46.30
#